data_AF-A0A0M2GYB9-F1
#
_entry.id   AF-A0A0M2GYB9-F1
#
_cell.length_a   1.000
_cell.length_b   1.000
_cell.length_c   1.000
_cell.angle_alpha   90.00
_cell.angle_beta   90.00
_cell.angle_gamma   90.00
#
_symmetry.space_group_name_H-M   'P 1'
#
loop_
_entity.id
_entity.type
_entity.pdbx_description
1 polymer ?
#
loop_
_entity_poly.entity_id
_entity_poly.type
_entity_poly.pdbx_seq_one_letter_code
_entity_poly.pdbx_strand_id
1 'polypeptide(L)'
;MTAGLPEMGPDPAKGSPAAVRDIAAMFRARAQVARDDAAHMRGASNALTGTVAVSVDDVRPRIVALQGKFAELGAADDEVALILDDYADGVEDIVRRARTLRAECDEAWASLWARRSESLGQVQEFLLGWTIAWDETVSVGLPFGGGEAPYLDTGRWRGAIDDFTAARDAYRLLADERDGLDSEVAARLTGVELFAALTDGGGVGIGGVGAVVDAWSGDASAVTARSLAAVGDPRLVRTVWDALTEAQRRGLILSDPALLGNLPGLPPSARVLANQLNAQERLRVIDRILASEPHPYHPRSDDEIAKLEAEKTYLTDAVAGKFGLYYYDQSTDSIVEMIGSIGPDTSEINTYVPGTFTSALSVYRGEVQQVGDWLSEQDPGVVTFVWKMGAFPGENAISGVADIARVFEANDVGFTLGKGEDIAGFQDELHVAVGDTAADFNAIGHSWGLAAITSSEVAGAHYDSVVSLAGAGMPPGWEASAGTNYSHYSYTDVLSMAQATGTVWDGRVPGDDPAFESRIYEREGDFTLVVQPYVSPGGVSMPVPAAPPAEISATIRLLENHNLIATSVDENLRALNDLLRGVRR
;
A
#
# COMPACT_ATOMS: atom_id res chain seq x y z
N MET A 1 32.06 25.70 -16.96
CA MET A 1 30.95 25.06 -16.24
C MET A 1 29.69 25.75 -16.68
N THR A 2 28.88 25.14 -17.53
CA THR A 2 27.53 25.65 -17.84
C THR A 2 26.65 25.34 -16.64
N ALA A 3 26.64 26.24 -15.65
CA ALA A 3 25.62 26.24 -14.62
C ALA A 3 24.25 26.30 -15.32
N GLY A 4 23.30 25.46 -14.92
CA GLY A 4 21.94 25.52 -15.45
C GLY A 4 21.35 26.92 -15.25
N LEU A 5 20.48 27.35 -16.16
CA LEU A 5 19.75 28.61 -16.01
C LEU A 5 19.02 28.64 -14.66
N PRO A 6 19.16 29.70 -13.86
CA PRO A 6 18.59 29.75 -12.52
C PRO A 6 17.07 29.77 -12.58
N GLU A 7 16.47 28.97 -11.69
CA GLU A 7 15.04 29.03 -11.37
C GLU A 7 14.06 28.82 -12.54
N MET A 8 14.43 28.07 -13.58
CA MET A 8 13.55 27.86 -14.75
C MET A 8 12.22 27.12 -14.45
N GLY A 9 12.12 26.42 -13.31
CA GLY A 9 10.95 25.61 -12.99
C GLY A 9 10.93 24.24 -13.70
N PRO A 10 9.81 23.50 -13.67
CA PRO A 10 9.65 22.26 -14.44
C PRO A 10 9.71 22.53 -15.95
N ASP A 11 10.12 21.54 -16.74
CA ASP A 11 10.19 21.66 -18.20
C ASP A 11 8.81 21.42 -18.85
N PRO A 12 8.13 22.45 -19.38
CA PRO A 12 6.84 22.29 -20.06
C PRO A 12 6.93 21.45 -21.34
N ALA A 13 8.13 21.25 -21.90
CA ALA A 13 8.33 20.44 -23.10
C ALA A 13 8.48 18.93 -22.82
N LYS A 14 8.38 18.50 -21.56
CA LYS A 14 8.52 17.10 -21.19
C LYS A 14 7.35 16.27 -21.73
N GLY A 15 7.65 15.28 -22.56
CA GLY A 15 6.66 14.34 -23.10
C GLY A 15 6.95 13.94 -24.54
N SER A 16 6.11 13.07 -25.10
CA SER A 16 6.21 12.66 -26.50
C SER A 16 4.82 12.71 -27.17
N PRO A 17 4.49 13.79 -27.91
CA PRO A 17 3.25 13.88 -28.69
C PRO A 17 3.07 12.68 -29.65
N ALA A 18 4.17 12.19 -30.23
CA ALA A 18 4.15 11.01 -31.08
C ALA A 18 3.66 9.77 -30.34
N ALA A 19 4.17 9.53 -29.12
CA ALA A 19 3.71 8.40 -28.31
C ALA A 19 2.23 8.52 -27.92
N VAL A 20 1.75 9.75 -27.64
CA VAL A 20 0.31 9.98 -27.38
C VAL A 20 -0.53 9.64 -28.62
N ARG A 21 -0.09 10.03 -29.82
CA ARG A 21 -0.78 9.69 -31.07
C ARG A 21 -0.76 8.20 -31.38
N ASP A 22 0.31 7.49 -31.02
CA ASP A 22 0.38 6.04 -31.13
C ASP A 22 -0.71 5.38 -30.25
N ILE A 23 -0.92 5.88 -29.02
CA ILE A 23 -2.01 5.42 -28.15
C ILE A 23 -3.37 5.76 -28.78
N ALA A 24 -3.56 6.98 -29.28
CA ALA A 24 -4.80 7.36 -29.98
C ALA A 24 -5.09 6.45 -31.18
N ALA A 25 -4.06 6.03 -31.93
CA ALA A 25 -4.20 5.08 -33.03
C ALA A 25 -4.65 3.69 -32.56
N MET A 26 -4.18 3.23 -31.39
CA MET A 26 -4.66 1.98 -30.79
C MET A 26 -6.15 2.04 -30.45
N PHE A 27 -6.62 3.15 -29.86
CA PHE A 27 -8.05 3.34 -29.57
C PHE A 27 -8.90 3.36 -30.85
N ARG A 28 -8.47 4.04 -31.92
CA ARG A 28 -9.19 3.99 -33.21
C ARG A 28 -9.23 2.59 -33.81
N ALA A 29 -8.14 1.83 -33.68
CA ALA A 29 -8.11 0.45 -34.16
C ALA A 29 -9.11 -0.42 -33.37
N ARG A 30 -9.20 -0.23 -32.05
CA ARG A 30 -10.19 -0.92 -31.20
C ARG A 30 -11.62 -0.49 -31.54
N ALA A 31 -11.85 0.81 -31.75
CA ALA A 31 -13.14 1.33 -32.20
C ALA A 31 -13.61 0.67 -33.50
N GLN A 32 -12.68 0.48 -34.45
CA GLN A 32 -12.98 -0.19 -35.71
C GLN A 32 -13.37 -1.66 -35.50
N VAL A 33 -12.63 -2.39 -34.67
CA VAL A 33 -12.96 -3.79 -34.33
C VAL A 33 -14.33 -3.88 -33.68
N ALA A 34 -14.63 -3.02 -32.70
CA ALA A 34 -15.94 -2.99 -32.04
C ALA A 34 -17.08 -2.68 -33.02
N ARG A 35 -16.85 -1.77 -33.98
CA ARG A 35 -17.83 -1.49 -35.05
C ARG A 35 -18.03 -2.69 -35.98
N ASP A 36 -16.98 -3.41 -36.31
CA ASP A 36 -17.05 -4.64 -37.12
C ASP A 36 -17.82 -5.74 -36.38
N ASP A 37 -17.60 -5.91 -35.08
CA ASP A 37 -18.33 -6.87 -34.25
C ASP A 37 -19.80 -6.50 -34.07
N ALA A 38 -20.11 -5.21 -33.88
CA ALA A 38 -21.49 -4.73 -33.89
C ALA A 38 -22.18 -5.02 -35.24
N ALA A 39 -21.45 -4.89 -36.35
CA ALA A 39 -21.96 -5.23 -37.68
C ALA A 39 -22.18 -6.75 -37.84
N HIS A 40 -21.27 -7.58 -37.34
CA HIS A 40 -21.42 -9.03 -37.30
C HIS A 40 -22.65 -9.47 -36.48
N MET A 41 -22.84 -8.90 -35.27
CA MET A 41 -24.00 -9.18 -34.43
C MET A 41 -25.31 -8.76 -35.11
N ARG A 42 -25.33 -7.61 -35.77
CA ARG A 42 -26.48 -7.17 -36.58
C ARG A 42 -26.77 -8.15 -37.72
N GLY A 43 -25.73 -8.62 -38.41
CA GLY A 43 -25.83 -9.64 -39.46
C GLY A 43 -26.41 -10.95 -38.94
N ALA A 44 -25.95 -11.42 -37.78
CA ALA A 44 -26.46 -12.62 -37.10
C ALA A 44 -27.94 -12.46 -36.71
N SER A 45 -28.32 -11.32 -36.12
CA SER A 45 -29.71 -11.01 -35.78
C SER A 45 -30.63 -11.03 -37.02
N ASN A 46 -30.17 -10.43 -38.12
CA ASN A 46 -30.89 -10.45 -39.40
C ASN A 46 -31.02 -11.87 -39.98
N ALA A 47 -29.97 -12.69 -39.90
CA ALA A 47 -30.00 -14.08 -40.37
C ALA A 47 -30.99 -14.96 -39.57
N LEU A 48 -31.23 -14.60 -38.31
CA LEU A 48 -32.24 -15.26 -37.45
C LEU A 48 -33.66 -14.73 -37.66
N THR A 49 -33.85 -13.72 -38.51
CA THR A 49 -35.17 -13.17 -38.80
C THR A 49 -36.00 -14.16 -39.62
N GLY A 50 -37.20 -14.49 -39.16
CA GLY A 50 -38.08 -15.47 -39.80
C GLY A 50 -37.86 -16.92 -39.37
N THR A 51 -36.81 -17.21 -38.61
CA THR A 51 -36.62 -18.53 -37.96
C THR A 51 -37.44 -18.57 -36.67
N VAL A 52 -38.31 -19.57 -36.55
CA VAL A 52 -39.14 -19.80 -35.36
C VAL A 52 -38.64 -21.06 -34.65
N ALA A 53 -37.89 -20.86 -33.56
CA ALA A 53 -37.43 -21.92 -32.67
C ALA A 53 -37.17 -21.32 -31.28
N VAL A 54 -37.45 -22.09 -30.22
CA VAL A 54 -37.26 -21.65 -28.82
C VAL A 54 -35.82 -21.16 -28.58
N SER A 55 -34.83 -21.87 -29.12
CA SER A 55 -33.42 -21.46 -29.01
C SER A 55 -33.11 -20.13 -29.72
N VAL A 56 -33.83 -19.79 -30.79
CA VAL A 56 -33.67 -18.51 -31.49
C VAL A 56 -34.29 -17.37 -30.70
N ASP A 57 -35.44 -17.62 -30.07
CA ASP A 57 -36.10 -16.63 -29.21
C ASP A 57 -35.27 -16.33 -27.95
N ASP A 58 -34.53 -17.30 -27.42
CA ASP A 58 -33.60 -17.11 -26.29
C ASP A 58 -32.31 -16.38 -26.67
N VAL A 59 -31.77 -16.64 -27.87
CA VAL A 59 -30.47 -16.09 -28.31
C VAL A 59 -30.61 -14.69 -28.90
N ARG A 60 -31.72 -14.37 -29.58
CA ARG A 60 -31.91 -13.08 -30.27
C ARG A 60 -31.75 -11.86 -29.35
N PRO A 61 -32.34 -11.81 -28.14
CA PRO A 61 -32.15 -10.68 -27.22
C PRO A 61 -30.68 -10.50 -26.81
N ARG A 62 -29.93 -11.59 -26.64
CA ARG A 62 -28.50 -11.55 -26.28
C ARG A 62 -27.65 -10.97 -27.41
N ILE A 63 -27.92 -11.37 -28.66
CA ILE A 63 -27.23 -10.80 -29.84
C ILE A 63 -27.52 -9.30 -29.96
N VAL A 64 -28.77 -8.87 -29.74
CA VAL A 64 -29.13 -7.44 -29.78
C VAL A 64 -28.44 -6.66 -28.66
N ALA A 65 -28.37 -7.23 -27.45
CA ALA A 65 -27.64 -6.61 -26.33
C ALA A 65 -26.14 -6.46 -26.65
N LEU A 66 -25.50 -7.52 -27.16
CA LEU A 66 -24.09 -7.48 -27.58
C LEU A 66 -23.84 -6.47 -28.69
N GLN A 67 -24.74 -6.40 -29.69
CA GLN A 67 -24.67 -5.38 -30.73
C GLN A 67 -24.66 -3.96 -30.13
N GLY A 68 -25.53 -3.69 -29.15
CA GLY A 68 -25.60 -2.40 -28.46
C GLY A 68 -24.28 -2.09 -27.74
N LYS A 69 -23.77 -3.06 -26.97
CA LYS A 69 -22.50 -2.92 -26.24
C LYS A 69 -21.31 -2.60 -27.14
N PHE A 70 -21.14 -3.33 -28.24
CA PHE A 70 -20.04 -3.09 -29.17
C PHE A 70 -20.16 -1.73 -29.89
N ALA A 71 -21.38 -1.28 -30.18
CA ALA A 71 -21.59 0.05 -30.76
C ALA A 71 -21.23 1.18 -29.77
N GLU A 72 -21.61 1.03 -28.51
CA GLU A 72 -21.27 1.96 -27.42
C GLU A 72 -19.76 2.00 -27.17
N LEU A 73 -19.11 0.84 -27.13
CA LEU A 73 -17.65 0.73 -27.02
C LEU A 73 -16.93 1.43 -28.18
N GLY A 74 -17.37 1.17 -29.42
CA GLY A 74 -16.78 1.82 -30.58
C GLY A 74 -16.86 3.35 -30.52
N ALA A 75 -17.98 3.89 -30.03
CA ALA A 75 -18.15 5.33 -29.86
C ALA A 75 -17.25 5.90 -28.76
N ALA A 76 -17.15 5.23 -27.61
CA ALA A 76 -16.29 5.63 -26.50
C ALA A 76 -14.79 5.61 -26.89
N ASP A 77 -14.36 4.62 -27.66
CA ASP A 77 -12.98 4.52 -28.15
C ASP A 77 -12.64 5.63 -29.16
N ASP A 78 -13.57 5.93 -30.08
CA ASP A 78 -13.40 7.06 -31.00
C ASP A 78 -13.32 8.40 -30.23
N GLU A 79 -14.09 8.58 -29.16
CA GLU A 79 -14.03 9.76 -28.30
C GLU A 79 -12.69 9.89 -27.56
N VAL A 80 -12.19 8.80 -26.95
CA VAL A 80 -10.87 8.80 -26.29
C VAL A 80 -9.76 9.10 -27.29
N ALA A 81 -9.80 8.49 -28.48
CA ALA A 81 -8.81 8.77 -29.51
C ALA A 81 -8.77 10.27 -29.88
N LEU A 82 -9.93 10.90 -30.03
CA LEU A 82 -10.04 12.34 -30.31
C LEU A 82 -9.46 13.19 -29.17
N ILE A 83 -9.77 12.87 -27.91
CA ILE A 83 -9.21 13.58 -26.75
C ILE A 83 -7.67 13.48 -26.73
N LEU A 84 -7.13 12.30 -27.04
CA LEU A 84 -5.68 12.09 -27.07
C LEU A 84 -4.99 12.79 -28.25
N ASP A 85 -5.63 12.89 -29.42
CA ASP A 85 -5.11 13.70 -30.53
C ASP A 85 -5.07 15.19 -30.17
N ASP A 86 -6.17 15.73 -29.63
CA ASP A 86 -6.25 17.12 -29.17
C ASP A 86 -5.14 17.41 -28.16
N TYR A 87 -4.91 16.47 -27.23
CA TYR A 87 -3.84 16.58 -26.26
C TYR A 87 -2.46 16.60 -26.92
N ALA A 88 -2.19 15.67 -27.85
CA ALA A 88 -0.93 15.61 -28.57
C ALA A 88 -0.65 16.92 -29.33
N ASP A 89 -1.67 17.49 -29.96
CA ASP A 89 -1.58 18.78 -30.64
C ASP A 89 -1.25 19.92 -29.66
N GLY A 90 -1.89 19.94 -28.49
CA GLY A 90 -1.59 20.89 -27.42
C GLY A 90 -0.16 20.75 -26.86
N VAL A 91 0.30 19.52 -26.62
CA VAL A 91 1.69 19.25 -26.18
C VAL A 91 2.68 19.73 -27.23
N GLU A 92 2.42 19.46 -28.52
CA GLU A 92 3.30 19.86 -29.61
C GLU A 92 3.42 21.38 -29.74
N ASP A 93 2.32 22.11 -29.54
CA ASP A 93 2.33 23.58 -29.47
C ASP A 93 3.20 24.09 -28.31
N ILE A 94 3.01 23.53 -27.11
CA ILE A 94 3.79 23.89 -25.91
C ILE A 94 5.28 23.58 -26.12
N VAL A 95 5.63 22.40 -26.64
CA VAL A 95 7.02 22.01 -26.94
C VAL A 95 7.66 22.99 -27.91
N ARG A 96 6.93 23.39 -28.96
CA ARG A 96 7.41 24.37 -29.94
C ARG A 96 7.68 25.72 -29.29
N ARG A 97 6.73 26.24 -28.49
CA ARG A 97 6.86 27.53 -27.79
C ARG A 97 7.95 27.49 -26.72
N ALA A 98 8.07 26.40 -25.96
CA ALA A 98 9.07 26.19 -24.93
C ALA A 98 10.50 26.19 -25.50
N ARG A 99 10.72 25.59 -26.69
CA ARG A 99 12.02 25.65 -27.37
C ARG A 99 12.41 27.09 -27.74
N THR A 100 11.46 27.87 -28.26
CA THR A 100 11.69 29.28 -28.59
C THR A 100 12.03 30.08 -27.33
N LEU A 101 11.19 30.00 -26.29
CA LEU A 101 11.42 30.71 -25.03
C LEU A 101 12.68 30.27 -24.30
N ARG A 102 13.06 28.98 -24.41
CA ARG A 102 14.32 28.49 -23.84
C ARG A 102 15.52 29.11 -24.53
N ALA A 103 15.49 29.20 -25.86
CA ALA A 103 16.54 29.87 -26.62
C ALA A 103 16.63 31.37 -26.26
N GLU A 104 15.49 32.04 -26.07
CA GLU A 104 15.44 33.43 -25.59
C GLU A 104 16.02 33.57 -24.16
N CYS A 105 15.72 32.63 -23.26
CA CYS A 105 16.32 32.61 -21.92
C CYS A 105 17.84 32.41 -21.97
N ASP A 106 18.33 31.50 -22.81
CA ASP A 106 19.77 31.27 -23.00
C ASP A 106 20.47 32.51 -23.59
N GLU A 107 19.85 33.19 -24.56
CA GLU A 107 20.35 34.44 -25.16
C GLU A 107 20.35 35.59 -24.14
N ALA A 108 19.25 35.78 -23.41
CA ALA A 108 19.14 36.81 -22.39
C ALA A 108 20.12 36.57 -21.23
N TRP A 109 20.32 35.31 -20.84
CA TRP A 109 21.31 34.94 -19.82
C TRP A 109 22.74 35.22 -20.28
N ALA A 110 23.08 34.89 -21.53
CA ALA A 110 24.38 35.22 -22.10
C ALA A 110 24.59 36.75 -22.17
N SER A 111 23.54 37.49 -22.56
CA SER A 111 23.54 38.96 -22.58
C SER A 111 23.77 39.55 -21.19
N LEU A 112 23.09 39.04 -20.17
CA LEU A 112 23.25 39.43 -18.76
C LEU A 112 24.71 39.30 -18.32
N TRP A 113 25.34 38.15 -18.55
CA TRP A 113 26.74 37.94 -18.17
C TRP A 113 27.71 38.81 -18.97
N ALA A 114 27.42 39.07 -20.25
CA ALA A 114 28.21 40.01 -21.05
C ALA A 114 28.13 41.43 -20.47
N ARG A 115 26.92 41.93 -20.13
CA ARG A 115 26.71 43.26 -19.55
C ARG A 115 27.31 43.41 -18.15
N ARG A 116 27.24 42.35 -17.35
CA ARG A 116 27.87 42.29 -16.04
C ARG A 116 29.39 42.41 -16.15
N SER A 117 30.00 41.63 -17.05
CA SER A 117 31.45 41.66 -17.30
C SER A 117 31.92 43.02 -17.85
N GLU A 118 31.14 43.62 -18.76
CA GLU A 118 31.39 45.00 -19.24
C GLU A 118 31.32 46.04 -18.12
N SER A 119 30.40 45.85 -17.16
CA SER A 119 30.20 46.77 -16.04
C SER A 119 31.30 46.64 -14.98
N LEU A 120 31.55 45.43 -14.47
CA LEU A 120 32.51 45.22 -13.36
C LEU A 120 33.98 45.18 -13.84
N GLY A 121 34.25 44.85 -15.10
CA GLY A 121 35.61 44.60 -15.58
C GLY A 121 36.31 43.43 -14.87
N GLN A 122 37.45 42.97 -15.39
CA GLN A 122 38.06 41.70 -14.95
C GLN A 122 38.49 41.69 -13.46
N VAL A 123 39.01 42.81 -12.95
CA VAL A 123 39.53 42.89 -11.57
C VAL A 123 38.39 42.95 -10.55
N GLN A 124 37.30 43.65 -10.84
CA GLN A 124 36.18 43.76 -9.90
C GLN A 124 35.29 42.51 -9.96
N GLU A 125 35.14 41.86 -11.12
CA GLU A 125 34.49 40.54 -11.23
C GLU A 125 35.23 39.47 -10.41
N PHE A 126 36.57 39.49 -10.39
CA PHE A 126 37.37 38.58 -9.56
C PHE A 126 37.18 38.82 -8.05
N LEU A 127 37.12 40.09 -7.62
CA LEU A 127 37.05 40.44 -6.20
C LEU A 127 35.62 40.36 -5.62
N LEU A 128 34.61 40.74 -6.41
CA LEU A 128 33.22 40.93 -5.97
C LEU A 128 32.21 40.04 -6.69
N GLY A 129 32.58 39.37 -7.78
CA GLY A 129 31.63 38.62 -8.60
C GLY A 129 30.96 37.46 -7.85
N TRP A 130 31.63 36.86 -6.87
CA TRP A 130 31.06 35.80 -6.05
C TRP A 130 30.10 36.33 -4.97
N THR A 131 30.13 37.62 -4.62
CA THR A 131 29.25 38.21 -3.59
C THR A 131 27.96 38.80 -4.14
N ILE A 132 27.87 39.02 -5.45
CA ILE A 132 26.75 39.69 -6.10
C ILE A 132 25.89 38.63 -6.78
N ALA A 133 24.63 38.51 -6.36
CA ALA A 133 23.70 37.58 -7.00
C ALA A 133 23.48 37.94 -8.48
N TRP A 134 22.97 37.00 -9.28
CA TRP A 134 22.84 37.22 -10.72
C TRP A 134 21.83 38.33 -11.08
N ASP A 135 20.86 38.57 -10.18
CA ASP A 135 19.74 39.50 -10.28
C ASP A 135 20.00 40.85 -9.56
N GLU A 136 21.20 41.03 -9.00
CA GLU A 136 21.61 42.23 -8.30
C GLU A 136 22.53 43.11 -9.16
N THR A 137 22.38 44.42 -9.03
CA THR A 137 23.31 45.41 -9.58
C THR A 137 23.96 46.19 -8.46
N VAL A 138 25.26 46.48 -8.56
CA VAL A 138 25.98 47.28 -7.57
C VAL A 138 26.49 48.58 -8.18
N SER A 139 26.19 49.70 -7.52
CA SER A 139 26.78 51.00 -7.85
C SER A 139 28.12 51.14 -7.12
N VAL A 140 29.18 50.56 -7.69
CA VAL A 140 30.50 50.57 -7.05
C VAL A 140 31.25 51.86 -7.41
N GLY A 141 31.08 52.90 -6.60
CA GLY A 141 31.93 54.10 -6.63
C GLY A 141 33.22 53.89 -5.85
N LEU A 142 34.07 52.93 -6.25
CA LEU A 142 35.36 52.73 -5.56
C LEU A 142 36.37 53.79 -6.03
N PRO A 143 36.96 54.60 -5.13
CA PRO A 143 37.90 55.66 -5.47
C PRO A 143 39.31 55.08 -5.69
N PHE A 144 39.47 54.15 -6.63
CA PHE A 144 40.79 53.66 -7.01
C PHE A 144 41.37 54.54 -8.12
N GLY A 145 41.86 55.71 -7.70
CA GLY A 145 42.80 56.54 -8.47
C GLY A 145 42.19 57.75 -9.18
N GLY A 146 42.12 58.88 -8.47
CA GLY A 146 42.42 60.25 -8.95
C GLY A 146 41.79 60.84 -10.23
N GLY A 147 40.98 60.14 -11.00
CA GLY A 147 40.24 60.64 -12.17
C GLY A 147 38.74 60.49 -11.97
N GLU A 148 37.94 61.23 -12.76
CA GLU A 148 36.47 61.06 -12.80
C GLU A 148 36.14 59.57 -12.93
N ALA A 149 35.51 59.00 -11.90
CA ALA A 149 35.11 57.61 -11.91
C ALA A 149 34.17 57.40 -13.12
N PRO A 150 34.48 56.49 -14.06
CA PRO A 150 33.53 56.17 -15.12
C PRO A 150 32.26 55.67 -14.43
N TYR A 151 31.16 56.40 -14.61
CA TYR A 151 29.85 55.99 -14.11
C TYR A 151 29.59 54.58 -14.66
N LEU A 152 29.53 53.59 -13.77
CA LEU A 152 29.09 52.25 -14.11
C LEU A 152 27.69 52.36 -14.71
N ASP A 153 27.51 51.95 -15.97
CA ASP A 153 26.21 51.92 -16.65
C ASP A 153 25.36 50.77 -16.12
N THR A 154 25.00 50.88 -14.83
CA THR A 154 24.14 49.96 -14.11
C THR A 154 22.75 49.86 -14.74
N GLY A 155 22.34 50.84 -15.55
CA GLY A 155 21.09 50.81 -16.30
C GLY A 155 21.06 49.70 -17.36
N ARG A 156 22.16 49.50 -18.11
CA ARG A 156 22.24 48.42 -19.11
C ARG A 156 22.31 47.02 -18.48
N TRP A 157 23.02 46.88 -17.36
CA TRP A 157 23.05 45.60 -16.63
C TRP A 157 21.68 45.30 -16.02
N ARG A 158 21.02 46.29 -15.40
CA ARG A 158 19.65 46.15 -14.89
C ARG A 158 18.69 45.75 -16.01
N GLY A 159 18.77 46.40 -17.17
CA GLY A 159 17.95 46.03 -18.34
C GLY A 159 18.13 44.56 -18.76
N ALA A 160 19.36 44.04 -18.76
CA ALA A 160 19.60 42.62 -19.10
C ALA A 160 19.08 41.65 -18.03
N ILE A 161 19.07 42.04 -16.75
CA ILE A 161 18.39 41.29 -15.68
C ILE A 161 16.88 41.26 -15.92
N ASP A 162 16.30 42.42 -16.25
CA ASP A 162 14.86 42.52 -16.51
C ASP A 162 14.46 41.71 -17.76
N ASP A 163 15.27 41.73 -18.84
CA ASP A 163 15.07 40.93 -20.06
C ASP A 163 15.10 39.42 -19.76
N PHE A 164 16.09 38.95 -19.00
CA PHE A 164 16.16 37.54 -18.62
C PHE A 164 15.00 37.13 -17.71
N THR A 165 14.62 37.99 -16.76
CA THR A 165 13.48 37.74 -15.87
C THR A 165 12.18 37.62 -16.67
N ALA A 166 11.95 38.50 -17.64
CA ALA A 166 10.80 38.46 -18.52
C ALA A 166 10.75 37.17 -19.37
N ALA A 167 11.87 36.77 -19.97
CA ALA A 167 11.95 35.53 -20.75
C ALA A 167 11.70 34.29 -19.87
N ARG A 168 12.27 34.25 -18.68
CA ARG A 168 12.09 33.18 -17.70
C ARG A 168 10.64 33.07 -17.23
N ASP A 169 10.00 34.20 -16.91
CA ASP A 169 8.62 34.21 -16.43
C ASP A 169 7.65 33.79 -17.56
N ALA A 170 7.93 34.15 -18.82
CA ALA A 170 7.20 33.64 -19.97
C ALA A 170 7.37 32.13 -20.16
N TYR A 171 8.57 31.58 -19.91
CA TYR A 171 8.80 30.13 -19.93
C TYR A 171 8.04 29.41 -18.81
N ARG A 172 7.99 29.98 -17.60
CA ARG A 172 7.22 29.43 -16.47
C ARG A 172 5.71 29.43 -16.74
N LEU A 173 5.19 30.46 -17.41
CA LEU A 173 3.79 30.50 -17.81
C LEU A 173 3.40 29.30 -18.70
N LEU A 174 4.32 28.80 -19.53
CA LEU A 174 4.08 27.58 -20.31
C LEU A 174 3.96 26.33 -19.44
N ALA A 175 4.63 26.27 -18.28
CA ALA A 175 4.48 25.16 -17.35
C ALA A 175 3.08 25.18 -16.71
N ASP A 176 2.58 26.37 -16.36
CA ASP A 176 1.20 26.50 -15.85
C ASP A 176 0.16 26.17 -16.94
N GLU A 177 0.38 26.60 -18.19
CA GLU A 177 -0.45 26.21 -19.34
C GLU A 177 -0.42 24.69 -19.57
N ARG A 178 0.75 24.08 -19.38
CA ARG A 178 0.92 22.63 -19.49
C ARG A 178 0.11 21.89 -18.43
N ASP A 179 0.20 22.30 -17.18
CA ASP A 179 -0.55 21.69 -16.08
C ASP A 179 -2.07 21.85 -16.27
N GLY A 180 -2.50 23.00 -16.83
CA GLY A 180 -3.89 23.24 -17.22
C GLY A 180 -4.37 22.28 -18.31
N LEU A 181 -3.58 22.11 -19.38
CA LEU A 181 -3.88 21.17 -20.46
C LEU A 181 -3.95 19.72 -19.94
N ASP A 182 -2.99 19.32 -19.11
CA ASP A 182 -2.93 17.98 -18.52
C ASP A 182 -4.18 17.72 -17.65
N SER A 183 -4.60 18.70 -16.84
CA SER A 183 -5.79 18.60 -15.98
C SER A 183 -7.10 18.56 -16.78
N GLU A 184 -7.24 19.40 -17.81
CA GLU A 184 -8.41 19.42 -18.69
C GLU A 184 -8.58 18.08 -19.43
N VAL A 185 -7.49 17.55 -19.97
CA VAL A 185 -7.50 16.27 -20.69
C VAL A 185 -7.82 15.12 -19.75
N ALA A 186 -7.26 15.11 -18.54
CA ALA A 186 -7.62 14.11 -17.54
C ALA A 186 -9.13 14.14 -17.25
N ALA A 187 -9.73 15.32 -17.05
CA ALA A 187 -11.16 15.47 -16.81
C ALA A 187 -12.03 15.05 -18.02
N ARG A 188 -11.57 15.32 -19.25
CA ARG A 188 -12.27 14.86 -20.46
C ARG A 188 -12.23 13.34 -20.59
N LEU A 189 -11.08 12.72 -20.32
CA LEU A 189 -10.92 11.25 -20.37
C LEU A 189 -11.79 10.55 -19.32
N THR A 190 -11.87 11.07 -18.10
CA THR A 190 -12.75 10.51 -17.05
C THR A 190 -14.24 10.76 -17.32
N GLY A 191 -14.57 11.76 -18.13
CA GLY A 191 -15.94 12.11 -18.51
C GLY A 191 -16.55 11.27 -19.63
N VAL A 192 -15.78 10.38 -20.29
CA VAL A 192 -16.31 9.51 -21.34
C VAL A 192 -17.29 8.51 -20.72
N GLU A 193 -18.58 8.60 -21.09
CA GLU A 193 -19.72 8.01 -20.36
C GLU A 193 -19.56 6.51 -20.08
N LEU A 194 -19.15 5.72 -21.08
CA LEU A 194 -18.93 4.28 -20.90
C LEU A 194 -17.79 4.00 -19.92
N PHE A 195 -16.67 4.73 -20.02
CA PHE A 195 -15.53 4.52 -19.11
C PHE A 195 -15.85 5.01 -17.70
N ALA A 196 -16.53 6.13 -17.56
CA ALA A 196 -17.03 6.62 -16.28
C ALA A 196 -17.94 5.58 -15.61
N ALA A 197 -18.86 4.97 -16.38
CA ALA A 197 -19.77 3.94 -15.89
C ALA A 197 -19.06 2.63 -15.53
N LEU A 198 -18.01 2.26 -16.28
CA LEU A 198 -17.26 1.02 -16.06
C LEU A 198 -16.18 1.11 -14.98
N THR A 199 -15.68 2.31 -14.69
CA THR A 199 -14.52 2.54 -13.81
C THR A 199 -14.85 3.39 -12.58
N ASP A 200 -16.14 3.51 -12.26
CA ASP A 200 -16.66 4.34 -11.16
C ASP A 200 -16.07 5.76 -11.14
N GLY A 201 -16.11 6.44 -12.30
CA GLY A 201 -15.63 7.81 -12.45
C GLY A 201 -14.12 7.96 -12.71
N GLY A 202 -13.43 6.92 -13.17
CA GLY A 202 -12.08 7.04 -13.73
C GLY A 202 -10.92 6.65 -12.81
N GLY A 203 -11.17 5.85 -11.76
CA GLY A 203 -10.13 5.37 -10.83
C GLY A 203 -9.13 4.37 -11.43
N VAL A 204 -9.24 4.04 -12.71
CA VAL A 204 -8.50 2.96 -13.37
C VAL A 204 -7.40 3.51 -14.28
N GLY A 205 -6.18 3.00 -14.16
CA GLY A 205 -5.08 3.34 -15.04
C GLY A 205 -5.34 2.93 -16.51
N ILE A 206 -4.75 3.63 -17.48
CA ILE A 206 -4.95 3.41 -18.93
C ILE A 206 -4.77 1.93 -19.32
N GLY A 207 -3.82 1.21 -18.69
CA GLY A 207 -3.60 -0.22 -18.93
C GLY A 207 -4.69 -1.15 -18.37
N GLY A 208 -5.44 -0.70 -17.36
CA GLY A 208 -6.54 -1.45 -16.74
C GLY A 208 -7.88 -1.25 -17.43
N VAL A 209 -8.09 -0.08 -18.05
CA VAL A 209 -9.34 0.25 -18.77
C VAL A 209 -9.63 -0.80 -19.85
N GLY A 210 -8.62 -1.25 -20.59
CA GLY A 210 -8.78 -2.34 -21.57
C GLY A 210 -9.29 -3.63 -20.96
N ALA A 211 -8.76 -4.05 -19.81
CA ALA A 211 -9.18 -5.29 -19.14
C ALA A 211 -10.64 -5.20 -18.64
N VAL A 212 -11.05 -4.05 -18.12
CA VAL A 212 -12.44 -3.81 -17.67
C VAL A 212 -13.41 -3.85 -18.86
N VAL A 213 -13.05 -3.23 -19.97
CA VAL A 213 -13.83 -3.24 -21.22
C VAL A 213 -13.94 -4.63 -21.83
N ASP A 214 -12.84 -5.35 -21.90
CA ASP A 214 -12.75 -6.71 -22.45
C ASP A 214 -13.65 -7.66 -21.65
N ALA A 215 -13.62 -7.56 -20.32
CA ALA A 215 -14.55 -8.28 -19.44
C ALA A 215 -16.02 -7.87 -19.68
N TRP A 216 -16.31 -6.57 -19.79
CA TRP A 216 -17.67 -6.08 -20.00
C TRP A 216 -18.26 -6.47 -21.37
N SER A 217 -17.42 -6.49 -22.41
CA SER A 217 -17.79 -6.86 -23.78
C SER A 217 -17.96 -8.37 -23.94
N GLY A 218 -17.38 -9.16 -23.02
CA GLY A 218 -17.41 -10.62 -23.03
C GLY A 218 -16.30 -11.26 -23.85
N ASP A 219 -15.35 -10.48 -24.38
CA ASP A 219 -14.12 -10.96 -24.99
C ASP A 219 -12.92 -10.70 -24.09
N ALA A 220 -12.72 -11.60 -23.12
CA ALA A 220 -11.59 -11.51 -22.21
C ALA A 220 -10.31 -12.23 -22.71
N SER A 221 -10.23 -12.54 -24.02
CA SER A 221 -9.09 -13.27 -24.58
C SER A 221 -7.78 -12.48 -24.59
N ALA A 222 -7.87 -11.14 -24.53
CA ALA A 222 -6.74 -10.23 -24.49
C ALA A 222 -6.31 -9.83 -23.05
N VAL A 223 -7.06 -10.23 -22.02
CA VAL A 223 -6.72 -9.91 -20.62
C VAL A 223 -5.40 -10.58 -20.25
N THR A 224 -4.45 -9.79 -19.75
CA THR A 224 -3.16 -10.23 -19.23
C THR A 224 -3.05 -9.96 -17.73
N ALA A 225 -2.10 -10.59 -17.04
CA ALA A 225 -1.87 -10.31 -15.62
C ALA A 225 -1.51 -8.83 -15.37
N ARG A 226 -0.70 -8.24 -16.27
CA ARG A 226 -0.32 -6.82 -16.20
C ARG A 226 -1.48 -5.87 -16.43
N SER A 227 -2.36 -6.16 -17.40
CA SER A 227 -3.56 -5.34 -17.60
C SER A 227 -4.53 -5.47 -16.43
N LEU A 228 -4.64 -6.67 -15.82
CA LEU A 228 -5.45 -6.87 -14.63
C LEU A 228 -4.88 -6.08 -13.43
N ALA A 229 -3.57 -6.13 -13.20
CA ALA A 229 -2.93 -5.34 -12.13
C ALA A 229 -3.05 -3.83 -12.35
N ALA A 230 -3.03 -3.38 -13.60
CA ALA A 230 -3.22 -1.98 -13.95
C ALA A 230 -4.63 -1.45 -13.70
N VAL A 231 -5.59 -2.31 -13.34
CA VAL A 231 -6.93 -1.90 -12.89
C VAL A 231 -6.85 -1.12 -11.58
N GLY A 232 -5.99 -1.54 -10.65
CA GLY A 232 -5.74 -0.85 -9.37
C GLY A 232 -6.83 -1.01 -8.31
N ASP A 233 -8.11 -0.96 -8.70
CA ASP A 233 -9.25 -1.17 -7.80
C ASP A 233 -9.53 -2.67 -7.60
N PRO A 234 -9.46 -3.20 -6.35
CA PRO A 234 -9.77 -4.60 -6.04
C PRO A 234 -11.14 -5.06 -6.53
N ARG A 235 -12.18 -4.22 -6.46
CA ARG A 235 -13.57 -4.57 -6.84
C ARG A 235 -13.69 -4.75 -8.35
N LEU A 236 -13.02 -3.90 -9.12
CA LEU A 236 -12.95 -4.02 -10.56
C LEU A 236 -12.06 -5.19 -10.99
N VAL A 237 -10.94 -5.42 -10.31
CA VAL A 237 -10.11 -6.64 -10.52
C VAL A 237 -10.97 -7.89 -10.32
N ARG A 238 -11.76 -7.96 -9.24
CA ARG A 238 -12.66 -9.08 -8.96
C ARG A 238 -13.69 -9.26 -10.08
N THR A 239 -14.29 -8.17 -10.54
CA THR A 239 -15.28 -8.18 -11.63
C THR A 239 -14.68 -8.73 -12.93
N VAL A 240 -13.49 -8.23 -13.31
CA VAL A 240 -12.77 -8.71 -14.50
C VAL A 240 -12.42 -10.18 -14.35
N TRP A 241 -11.89 -10.58 -13.19
CA TRP A 241 -11.52 -11.97 -12.90
C TRP A 241 -12.71 -12.91 -13.02
N ASP A 242 -13.87 -12.52 -12.49
CA ASP A 242 -15.07 -13.35 -12.52
C ASP A 242 -15.67 -13.50 -13.93
N ALA A 243 -15.41 -12.55 -14.84
CA ALA A 243 -15.77 -12.67 -16.25
C ALA A 243 -14.90 -13.69 -17.02
N LEU A 244 -13.70 -14.02 -16.52
CA LEU A 244 -12.80 -14.97 -17.17
C LEU A 244 -13.30 -16.41 -17.04
N THR A 245 -13.07 -17.22 -18.08
CA THR A 245 -13.22 -18.68 -18.00
C THR A 245 -12.15 -19.30 -17.10
N GLU A 246 -12.40 -20.48 -16.57
CA GLU A 246 -11.42 -21.23 -15.75
C GLU A 246 -10.08 -21.45 -16.49
N ALA A 247 -10.13 -21.71 -17.79
CA ALA A 247 -8.92 -21.88 -18.61
C ALA A 247 -8.11 -20.58 -18.72
N GLN A 248 -8.77 -19.43 -18.89
CA GLN A 248 -8.11 -18.12 -18.90
C GLN A 248 -7.50 -17.79 -17.54
N ARG A 249 -8.24 -17.97 -16.45
CA ARG A 249 -7.73 -17.77 -15.08
C ARG A 249 -6.48 -18.60 -14.80
N ARG A 250 -6.52 -19.90 -15.15
CA ARG A 250 -5.37 -20.79 -15.02
C ARG A 250 -4.20 -20.35 -15.89
N GLY A 251 -4.47 -19.94 -17.14
CA GLY A 251 -3.46 -19.40 -18.05
C GLY A 251 -2.76 -18.17 -17.48
N LEU A 252 -3.53 -17.25 -16.89
CA LEU A 252 -3.00 -16.05 -16.24
C LEU A 252 -2.08 -16.39 -15.06
N ILE A 253 -2.53 -17.25 -14.14
CA ILE A 253 -1.74 -17.69 -12.98
C ILE A 253 -0.42 -18.34 -13.41
N LEU A 254 -0.45 -19.17 -14.45
CA LEU A 254 0.77 -19.81 -14.98
C LEU A 254 1.71 -18.81 -15.68
N SER A 255 1.17 -17.73 -16.26
CA SER A 255 1.94 -16.75 -17.01
C SER A 255 2.71 -15.75 -16.15
N ASP A 256 2.12 -15.33 -15.02
CA ASP A 256 2.71 -14.32 -14.13
C ASP A 256 2.26 -14.52 -12.66
N PRO A 257 2.73 -15.60 -12.00
CA PRO A 257 2.34 -15.91 -10.64
C PRO A 257 2.85 -14.87 -9.63
N ALA A 258 3.99 -14.20 -9.91
CA ALA A 258 4.57 -13.21 -9.02
C ALA A 258 3.65 -11.98 -8.87
N LEU A 259 3.08 -11.52 -9.98
CA LEU A 259 2.13 -10.41 -9.97
C LEU A 259 0.79 -10.81 -9.34
N LEU A 260 0.24 -11.98 -9.72
CA LEU A 260 -1.10 -12.39 -9.28
C LEU A 260 -1.15 -12.92 -7.84
N GLY A 261 -0.05 -13.46 -7.31
CA GLY A 261 0.01 -13.95 -5.92
C GLY A 261 -0.28 -12.88 -4.88
N ASN A 262 -0.01 -11.62 -5.21
CA ASN A 262 -0.15 -10.48 -4.32
C ASN A 262 -1.16 -9.43 -4.85
N LEU A 263 -1.96 -9.77 -5.86
CA LEU A 263 -2.89 -8.82 -6.49
C LEU A 263 -4.20 -8.69 -5.70
N PRO A 264 -4.55 -7.48 -5.20
CA PRO A 264 -5.81 -7.24 -4.54
C PRO A 264 -7.04 -7.52 -5.40
N GLY A 265 -8.09 -8.05 -4.78
CA GLY A 265 -9.35 -8.39 -5.43
C GLY A 265 -9.40 -9.80 -6.04
N LEU A 266 -8.28 -10.51 -6.13
CA LEU A 266 -8.29 -11.92 -6.55
C LEU A 266 -8.83 -12.83 -5.44
N PRO A 267 -9.62 -13.86 -5.77
CA PRO A 267 -10.07 -14.84 -4.79
C PRO A 267 -8.90 -15.51 -4.05
N PRO A 268 -9.05 -15.84 -2.75
CA PRO A 268 -7.99 -16.46 -1.95
C PRO A 268 -7.37 -17.71 -2.60
N SER A 269 -8.18 -18.56 -3.22
CA SER A 269 -7.72 -19.76 -3.92
C SER A 269 -6.82 -19.44 -5.12
N ALA A 270 -7.07 -18.35 -5.84
CA ALA A 270 -6.25 -17.92 -6.97
C ALA A 270 -4.88 -17.42 -6.50
N ARG A 271 -4.85 -16.64 -5.42
CA ARG A 271 -3.61 -16.13 -4.82
C ARG A 271 -2.76 -17.24 -4.23
N VAL A 272 -3.37 -18.16 -3.50
CA VAL A 272 -2.69 -19.34 -2.96
C VAL A 272 -2.08 -20.16 -4.09
N LEU A 273 -2.80 -20.41 -5.19
CA LEU A 273 -2.25 -21.15 -6.32
C LEU A 273 -1.08 -20.42 -6.99
N ALA A 274 -1.18 -19.11 -7.18
CA ALA A 274 -0.09 -18.31 -7.74
C ALA A 274 1.14 -18.32 -6.80
N ASN A 275 0.95 -18.15 -5.50
CA ASN A 275 2.03 -18.17 -4.53
C ASN A 275 2.63 -19.56 -4.31
N GLN A 276 1.90 -20.65 -4.54
CA GLN A 276 2.49 -21.99 -4.62
C GLN A 276 3.52 -22.08 -5.77
N LEU A 277 3.27 -21.44 -6.92
CA LEU A 277 4.24 -21.38 -8.01
C LEU A 277 5.43 -20.49 -7.66
N ASN A 278 5.19 -19.35 -7.00
CA ASN A 278 6.27 -18.47 -6.50
C ASN A 278 7.15 -19.20 -5.48
N ALA A 279 6.55 -19.95 -4.55
CA ALA A 279 7.25 -20.76 -3.56
C ALA A 279 8.11 -21.85 -4.23
N GLN A 280 7.60 -22.54 -5.25
CA GLN A 280 8.39 -23.51 -6.01
C GLN A 280 9.62 -22.89 -6.67
N GLU A 281 9.50 -21.70 -7.25
CA GLU A 281 10.65 -21.02 -7.84
C GLU A 281 11.64 -20.54 -6.77
N ARG A 282 11.12 -20.01 -5.67
CA ARG A 282 11.96 -19.58 -4.54
C ARG A 282 12.74 -20.75 -3.93
N LEU A 283 12.14 -21.93 -3.80
CA LEU A 283 12.85 -23.14 -3.36
C LEU A 283 14.07 -23.45 -4.24
N ARG A 284 13.94 -23.33 -5.58
CA ARG A 284 15.08 -23.50 -6.51
C ARG A 284 16.16 -22.43 -6.31
N VAL A 285 15.78 -21.22 -5.94
CA VAL A 285 16.73 -20.14 -5.61
C VAL A 285 17.46 -20.47 -4.30
N ILE A 286 16.74 -20.85 -3.24
CA ILE A 286 17.32 -21.22 -1.95
C ILE A 286 18.31 -22.38 -2.10
N ASP A 287 17.94 -23.43 -2.84
CA ASP A 287 18.81 -24.58 -3.10
C ASP A 287 20.12 -24.17 -3.79
N ARG A 288 20.06 -23.24 -4.75
CA ARG A 288 21.25 -22.68 -5.40
C ARG A 288 22.10 -21.87 -4.43
N ILE A 289 21.48 -21.05 -3.58
CA ILE A 289 22.20 -20.25 -2.58
C ILE A 289 22.93 -21.18 -1.60
N LEU A 290 22.23 -22.15 -1.01
CA LEU A 290 22.79 -23.08 -0.03
C LEU A 290 23.89 -23.98 -0.63
N ALA A 291 23.77 -24.39 -1.90
CA ALA A 291 24.79 -25.19 -2.58
C ALA A 291 26.01 -24.39 -3.05
N SER A 292 25.92 -23.06 -3.15
CA SER A 292 27.02 -22.22 -3.65
C SER A 292 28.08 -21.97 -2.58
N GLU A 293 29.36 -21.94 -2.99
CA GLU A 293 30.47 -21.58 -2.09
C GLU A 293 30.25 -20.18 -1.50
N PRO A 294 30.46 -19.97 -0.19
CA PRO A 294 30.34 -18.65 0.42
C PRO A 294 31.29 -17.65 -0.22
N HIS A 295 30.84 -16.41 -0.43
CA HIS A 295 31.70 -15.38 -0.99
C HIS A 295 32.85 -15.06 -0.02
N PRO A 296 34.12 -15.03 -0.46
CA PRO A 296 35.28 -14.94 0.45
C PRO A 296 35.35 -13.63 1.24
N TYR A 297 34.71 -12.57 0.75
CA TYR A 297 34.67 -11.26 1.42
C TYR A 297 33.34 -10.97 2.12
N HIS A 298 32.33 -11.82 1.91
CA HIS A 298 31.02 -11.75 2.56
C HIS A 298 30.53 -13.18 2.80
N PRO A 299 31.16 -13.93 3.72
CA PRO A 299 30.71 -15.27 4.05
C PRO A 299 29.31 -15.16 4.65
N ARG A 300 28.43 -16.09 4.27
CA ARG A 300 27.13 -16.23 4.92
C ARG A 300 27.35 -16.59 6.38
N SER A 301 26.68 -15.88 7.27
CA SER A 301 26.61 -16.19 8.69
C SER A 301 25.75 -17.43 8.95
N ASP A 302 25.93 -18.05 10.11
CA ASP A 302 25.13 -19.20 10.53
C ASP A 302 23.63 -18.83 10.64
N ASP A 303 23.32 -17.59 11.06
CA ASP A 303 21.94 -17.09 11.15
C ASP A 303 21.28 -16.95 9.77
N GLU A 304 22.02 -16.48 8.77
CA GLU A 304 21.52 -16.41 7.39
C GLU A 304 21.25 -17.80 6.81
N ILE A 305 22.12 -18.77 7.10
CA ILE A 305 21.92 -20.17 6.70
C ILE A 305 20.67 -20.74 7.38
N ALA A 306 20.53 -20.54 8.70
CA ALA A 306 19.37 -21.01 9.45
C ALA A 306 18.06 -20.38 8.97
N LYS A 307 18.06 -19.09 8.60
CA LYS A 307 16.88 -18.42 8.01
C LYS A 307 16.50 -19.04 6.67
N LEU A 308 17.48 -19.32 5.80
CA LEU A 308 17.23 -19.98 4.50
C LEU A 308 16.72 -21.42 4.65
N GLU A 309 17.25 -22.18 5.62
CA GLU A 309 16.78 -23.55 5.90
C GLU A 309 15.35 -23.57 6.47
N ALA A 310 15.03 -22.61 7.34
CA ALA A 310 13.66 -22.42 7.83
C ALA A 310 12.71 -22.02 6.69
N GLU A 311 13.09 -21.04 5.88
CA GLU A 311 12.31 -20.61 4.69
C GLU A 311 12.07 -21.79 3.74
N LYS A 312 13.10 -22.62 3.49
CA LYS A 312 12.98 -23.80 2.64
C LYS A 312 11.95 -24.80 3.20
N THR A 313 12.00 -25.09 4.49
CA THR A 313 11.03 -25.99 5.15
C THR A 313 9.61 -25.43 5.01
N TYR A 314 9.44 -24.15 5.34
CA TYR A 314 8.16 -23.44 5.24
C TYR A 314 7.56 -23.48 3.84
N LEU A 315 8.33 -23.09 2.82
CA LEU A 315 7.86 -23.09 1.43
C LEU A 315 7.62 -24.49 0.88
N THR A 316 8.32 -25.51 1.38
CA THR A 316 8.02 -26.92 1.02
C THR A 316 6.63 -27.30 1.48
N ASP A 317 6.24 -26.88 2.68
CA ASP A 317 4.92 -27.15 3.26
C ASP A 317 3.81 -26.34 2.57
N ALA A 318 4.08 -25.09 2.18
CA ALA A 318 3.18 -24.29 1.35
C ALA A 318 2.91 -24.95 -0.01
N VAL A 319 3.96 -25.45 -0.67
CA VAL A 319 3.85 -26.15 -1.96
C VAL A 319 3.11 -27.47 -1.83
N ALA A 320 3.26 -28.16 -0.70
CA ALA A 320 2.50 -29.37 -0.38
C ALA A 320 1.02 -29.08 -0.03
N GLY A 321 0.65 -27.81 0.12
CA GLY A 321 -0.72 -27.38 0.45
C GLY A 321 -1.11 -27.64 1.90
N LYS A 322 -0.14 -27.67 2.84
CA LYS A 322 -0.45 -27.79 4.28
C LYS A 322 -1.20 -26.57 4.81
N PHE A 323 -0.91 -25.40 4.23
CA PHE A 323 -1.59 -24.14 4.45
C PHE A 323 -1.62 -23.37 3.12
N GLY A 324 -2.43 -22.30 3.05
CA GLY A 324 -2.45 -21.40 1.91
C GLY A 324 -1.44 -20.26 2.07
N LEU A 325 -0.48 -20.14 1.17
CA LEU A 325 0.38 -18.95 1.12
C LEU A 325 -0.37 -17.81 0.40
N TYR A 326 -1.10 -16.98 1.14
CA TYR A 326 -2.01 -15.98 0.57
C TYR A 326 -1.29 -14.74 0.04
N TYR A 327 -0.25 -14.29 0.75
CA TYR A 327 0.63 -13.21 0.31
C TYR A 327 2.08 -13.63 0.56
N TYR A 328 2.97 -13.38 -0.39
CA TYR A 328 4.40 -13.64 -0.22
C TYR A 328 5.25 -12.61 -0.98
N ASP A 329 5.98 -11.79 -0.23
CA ASP A 329 7.01 -10.91 -0.75
C ASP A 329 8.29 -11.01 0.08
N GLN A 330 9.27 -11.69 -0.49
CA GLN A 330 10.57 -11.90 0.13
C GLN A 330 11.41 -10.62 0.25
N SER A 331 11.12 -9.58 -0.54
CA SER A 331 11.90 -8.33 -0.51
C SER A 331 11.56 -7.45 0.69
N THR A 332 10.33 -7.56 1.18
CA THR A 332 9.83 -6.83 2.35
C THR A 332 9.64 -7.74 3.57
N ASP A 333 10.04 -9.01 3.46
CA ASP A 333 9.77 -10.07 4.43
C ASP A 333 8.26 -10.17 4.78
N SER A 334 7.38 -9.83 3.85
CA SER A 334 5.92 -9.81 4.06
C SER A 334 5.29 -11.15 3.70
N ILE A 335 4.51 -11.71 4.63
CA ILE A 335 3.86 -13.01 4.54
C ILE A 335 2.45 -12.90 5.12
N VAL A 336 1.47 -13.38 4.38
CA VAL A 336 0.15 -13.69 4.94
C VAL A 336 -0.11 -15.17 4.72
N GLU A 337 -0.24 -15.90 5.82
CA GLU A 337 -0.54 -17.33 5.82
C GLU A 337 -2.02 -17.54 6.09
N MET A 338 -2.68 -18.30 5.24
CA MET A 338 -4.08 -18.69 5.39
C MET A 338 -4.15 -20.13 5.91
N ILE A 339 -4.58 -20.27 7.16
CA ILE A 339 -4.83 -21.53 7.83
C ILE A 339 -6.31 -21.89 7.64
N GLY A 340 -6.58 -23.10 7.15
CA GLY A 340 -7.91 -23.50 6.71
C GLY A 340 -8.17 -23.21 5.23
N SER A 341 -9.43 -23.25 4.81
CA SER A 341 -9.83 -22.97 3.42
C SER A 341 -11.21 -22.34 3.39
N ILE A 342 -11.35 -21.27 2.60
CA ILE A 342 -12.62 -20.58 2.45
C ILE A 342 -13.52 -21.41 1.54
N GLY A 343 -14.72 -21.72 2.04
CA GLY A 343 -15.75 -22.47 1.35
C GLY A 343 -17.15 -22.10 1.83
N PRO A 344 -18.20 -22.76 1.31
CA PRO A 344 -19.59 -22.45 1.66
C PRO A 344 -19.94 -22.62 3.13
N ASP A 345 -19.17 -23.44 3.86
CA ASP A 345 -19.36 -23.73 5.28
C ASP A 345 -18.47 -22.86 6.19
N THR A 346 -17.68 -21.93 5.61
CA THR A 346 -16.90 -20.97 6.40
C THR A 346 -17.85 -20.04 7.14
N SER A 347 -17.70 -19.97 8.46
CA SER A 347 -18.47 -19.08 9.33
C SER A 347 -17.62 -17.98 9.96
N GLU A 348 -16.31 -18.21 10.12
CA GLU A 348 -15.40 -17.24 10.74
C GLU A 348 -14.18 -17.00 9.85
N ILE A 349 -13.86 -15.73 9.60
CA ILE A 349 -12.67 -15.29 8.89
C ILE A 349 -11.89 -14.36 9.83
N ASN A 350 -10.78 -14.86 10.37
CA ASN A 350 -9.98 -14.12 11.34
C ASN A 350 -8.75 -13.49 10.68
N THR A 351 -8.54 -12.19 10.88
CA THR A 351 -7.25 -11.53 10.67
C THR A 351 -6.47 -11.56 11.97
N TYR A 352 -5.45 -12.41 12.07
CA TYR A 352 -4.59 -12.54 13.25
C TYR A 352 -3.30 -11.73 13.09
N VAL A 353 -3.08 -10.76 13.97
CA VAL A 353 -1.89 -9.90 14.00
C VAL A 353 -1.01 -10.28 15.20
N PRO A 354 0.19 -10.84 14.97
CA PRO A 354 1.13 -11.19 16.03
C PRO A 354 1.70 -9.99 16.80
N GLY A 355 2.42 -10.28 17.89
CA GLY A 355 3.07 -9.28 18.73
C GLY A 355 4.39 -8.72 18.19
N THR A 356 5.05 -7.91 19.02
CA THR A 356 6.39 -7.36 18.77
C THR A 356 7.41 -8.46 18.50
N PHE A 357 8.51 -8.11 17.82
CA PHE A 357 9.60 -9.01 17.40
C PHE A 357 9.24 -10.07 16.35
N THR A 358 7.97 -10.15 15.94
CA THR A 358 7.56 -11.05 14.85
C THR A 358 8.36 -10.75 13.59
N SER A 359 9.00 -11.76 13.04
CA SER A 359 9.76 -11.67 11.78
C SER A 359 9.32 -12.76 10.81
N ALA A 360 9.79 -12.68 9.56
CA ALA A 360 9.58 -13.76 8.60
C ALA A 360 10.12 -15.11 9.13
N LEU A 361 11.22 -15.07 9.90
CA LEU A 361 11.79 -16.27 10.52
C LEU A 361 10.84 -16.91 11.54
N SER A 362 10.14 -16.11 12.34
CA SER A 362 9.12 -16.61 13.27
C SER A 362 7.96 -17.31 12.56
N VAL A 363 7.52 -16.75 11.42
CA VAL A 363 6.53 -17.40 10.55
C VAL A 363 7.08 -18.70 9.98
N TYR A 364 8.30 -18.71 9.44
CA TYR A 364 8.91 -19.93 8.87
C TYR A 364 9.05 -21.07 9.88
N ARG A 365 9.16 -20.75 11.17
CA ARG A 365 9.29 -21.72 12.26
C ARG A 365 7.97 -22.15 12.88
N GLY A 366 6.84 -21.62 12.43
CA GLY A 366 5.53 -21.93 13.02
C GLY A 366 5.31 -21.28 14.39
N GLU A 367 6.08 -20.23 14.75
CA GLU A 367 6.06 -19.68 16.10
C GLU A 367 4.80 -18.85 16.40
N VAL A 368 4.19 -18.26 15.36
CA VAL A 368 3.07 -17.30 15.49
C VAL A 368 1.74 -17.85 14.97
N GLN A 369 1.72 -19.04 14.38
CA GLN A 369 0.53 -19.66 13.78
C GLN A 369 -0.37 -20.42 14.76
N GLN A 370 0.16 -20.75 15.94
CA GLN A 370 -0.41 -21.72 16.87
C GLN A 370 -1.88 -21.50 17.24
N VAL A 371 -2.31 -20.26 17.45
CA VAL A 371 -3.72 -19.94 17.75
C VAL A 371 -4.60 -20.22 16.54
N GLY A 372 -4.19 -19.80 15.35
CA GLY A 372 -4.92 -20.03 14.11
C GLY A 372 -5.03 -21.52 13.79
N ASP A 373 -3.93 -22.26 13.93
CA ASP A 373 -3.89 -23.72 13.77
C ASP A 373 -4.89 -24.41 14.70
N TRP A 374 -4.83 -24.09 15.99
CA TRP A 374 -5.71 -24.70 16.98
C TRP A 374 -7.19 -24.42 16.67
N LEU A 375 -7.54 -23.18 16.28
CA LEU A 375 -8.92 -22.82 15.95
C LEU A 375 -9.44 -23.58 14.73
N SER A 376 -8.67 -23.61 13.64
CA SER A 376 -9.05 -24.32 12.42
C SER A 376 -9.06 -25.85 12.60
N GLU A 377 -8.25 -26.39 13.51
CA GLU A 377 -8.31 -27.80 13.90
C GLU A 377 -9.58 -28.13 14.70
N GLN A 378 -10.03 -27.23 15.58
CA GLN A 378 -11.26 -27.42 16.35
C GLN A 378 -12.52 -27.21 15.50
N ASP A 379 -12.44 -26.38 14.46
CA ASP A 379 -13.56 -26.06 13.59
C ASP A 379 -13.13 -25.81 12.13
N PRO A 380 -13.52 -26.68 11.18
CA PRO A 380 -13.22 -26.47 9.77
C PRO A 380 -13.94 -25.23 9.18
N GLY A 381 -14.95 -24.68 9.86
CA GLY A 381 -15.61 -23.43 9.48
C GLY A 381 -14.80 -22.16 9.81
N VAL A 382 -13.69 -22.29 10.54
CA VAL A 382 -12.82 -21.17 10.93
C VAL A 382 -11.59 -21.10 10.02
N VAL A 383 -11.39 -19.95 9.39
CA VAL A 383 -10.20 -19.64 8.59
C VAL A 383 -9.44 -18.50 9.25
N THR A 384 -8.12 -18.64 9.38
CA THR A 384 -7.27 -17.60 10.00
C THR A 384 -6.18 -17.14 9.03
N PHE A 385 -6.13 -15.83 8.80
CA PHE A 385 -5.05 -15.13 8.10
C PHE A 385 -4.04 -14.60 9.12
N VAL A 386 -2.91 -15.29 9.25
CA VAL A 386 -1.78 -14.82 10.06
C VAL A 386 -1.05 -13.74 9.28
N TRP A 387 -1.18 -12.49 9.73
CA TRP A 387 -0.78 -11.30 9.00
C TRP A 387 0.56 -10.77 9.49
N LYS A 388 1.58 -10.86 8.64
CA LYS A 388 2.90 -10.25 8.84
C LYS A 388 3.27 -9.47 7.59
N MET A 389 2.99 -8.17 7.53
CA MET A 389 3.44 -7.34 6.42
C MET A 389 4.41 -6.23 6.84
N GLY A 390 5.52 -6.16 6.12
CA GLY A 390 6.63 -5.25 6.37
C GLY A 390 7.31 -5.52 7.71
N ALA A 391 7.90 -4.45 8.26
CA ALA A 391 8.60 -4.50 9.53
C ALA A 391 7.63 -4.44 10.73
N PHE A 392 7.88 -5.26 11.74
CA PHE A 392 7.23 -5.17 13.06
C PHE A 392 8.16 -4.50 14.09
N PRO A 393 7.62 -3.92 15.19
CA PRO A 393 8.45 -3.31 16.21
C PRO A 393 9.44 -4.31 16.79
N GLY A 394 10.72 -3.91 16.88
CA GLY A 394 11.76 -4.78 17.41
C GLY A 394 12.28 -5.84 16.41
N GLU A 395 11.81 -5.90 15.17
CA GLU A 395 12.30 -6.87 14.18
C GLU A 395 13.72 -6.51 13.69
N ASN A 396 14.61 -7.49 13.54
CA ASN A 396 15.81 -7.36 12.72
C ASN A 396 15.55 -7.92 11.32
N ALA A 397 15.44 -7.04 10.31
CA ALA A 397 15.13 -7.45 8.94
C ALA A 397 16.19 -8.37 8.30
N ILE A 398 17.44 -8.33 8.78
CA ILE A 398 18.54 -9.14 8.23
C ILE A 398 18.47 -10.55 8.79
N SER A 399 18.54 -10.70 10.11
CA SER A 399 18.63 -12.01 10.78
C SER A 399 17.27 -12.61 11.15
N GLY A 400 16.22 -11.80 11.26
CA GLY A 400 14.93 -12.18 11.83
C GLY A 400 14.92 -12.33 13.36
N VAL A 401 16.05 -12.07 14.02
CA VAL A 401 16.18 -12.14 15.49
C VAL A 401 15.64 -10.86 16.13
N ALA A 402 15.11 -10.96 17.36
CA ALA A 402 14.64 -9.82 18.12
C ALA A 402 15.74 -8.75 18.34
N ASP A 403 15.44 -7.51 17.99
CA ASP A 403 16.23 -6.31 18.27
C ASP A 403 15.58 -5.49 19.38
N ILE A 404 16.09 -5.68 20.60
CA ILE A 404 15.59 -5.01 21.80
C ILE A 404 15.76 -3.49 21.71
N ALA A 405 16.74 -2.96 20.95
CA ALA A 405 16.91 -1.51 20.80
C ALA A 405 15.77 -0.87 20.00
N ARG A 406 15.09 -1.65 19.16
CA ARG A 406 13.95 -1.21 18.34
C ARG A 406 12.58 -1.45 18.99
N VAL A 407 12.53 -2.06 20.17
CA VAL A 407 11.26 -2.30 20.89
C VAL A 407 10.52 -1.00 21.22
N PHE A 408 11.23 0.13 21.32
CA PHE A 408 10.62 1.44 21.56
C PHE A 408 9.68 1.89 20.43
N GLU A 409 9.84 1.35 19.21
CA GLU A 409 8.92 1.57 18.09
C GLU A 409 7.48 1.13 18.43
N ALA A 410 7.31 0.17 19.34
CA ALA A 410 6.00 -0.30 19.78
C ALA A 410 5.19 0.77 20.54
N ASN A 411 5.84 1.84 21.01
CA ASN A 411 5.19 3.00 21.64
C ASN A 411 5.08 4.20 20.67
N ASP A 412 5.56 4.07 19.43
CA ASP A 412 5.43 5.12 18.42
C ASP A 412 4.02 5.09 17.81
N VAL A 413 3.26 6.15 18.08
CA VAL A 413 1.88 6.27 17.61
C VAL A 413 1.81 6.38 16.09
N GLY A 414 2.73 7.10 15.45
CA GLY A 414 2.74 7.29 13.99
C GLY A 414 3.01 5.97 13.26
N PHE A 415 3.98 5.20 13.74
CA PHE A 415 4.28 3.87 13.23
C PHE A 415 3.07 2.93 13.35
N THR A 416 2.41 2.93 14.51
CA THR A 416 1.26 2.05 14.75
C THR A 416 0.03 2.46 13.92
N LEU A 417 -0.24 3.76 13.77
CA LEU A 417 -1.33 4.25 12.91
C LEU A 417 -1.10 3.90 11.44
N GLY A 418 0.14 4.06 10.93
CA GLY A 418 0.47 3.63 9.56
C GLY A 418 0.29 2.12 9.36
N LYS A 419 0.59 1.30 10.38
CA LYS A 419 0.30 -0.15 10.35
C LYS A 419 -1.21 -0.44 10.38
N GLY A 420 -1.98 0.40 11.05
CA GLY A 420 -3.45 0.37 11.00
C GLY A 420 -3.99 0.59 9.59
N GLU A 421 -3.44 1.55 8.84
CA GLU A 421 -3.82 1.80 7.44
C GLU A 421 -3.53 0.57 6.55
N ASP A 422 -2.37 -0.07 6.71
CA ASP A 422 -2.02 -1.31 5.99
C ASP A 422 -3.06 -2.42 6.25
N ILE A 423 -3.44 -2.62 7.52
CA ILE A 423 -4.41 -3.66 7.93
C ILE A 423 -5.82 -3.30 7.44
N ALA A 424 -6.21 -2.03 7.48
CA ALA A 424 -7.51 -1.59 6.98
C ALA A 424 -7.63 -1.81 5.47
N GLY A 425 -6.57 -1.51 4.71
CA GLY A 425 -6.50 -1.84 3.28
C GLY A 425 -6.60 -3.33 3.01
N PHE A 426 -5.87 -4.16 3.78
CA PHE A 426 -5.98 -5.61 3.70
C PHE A 426 -7.40 -6.11 4.01
N GLN A 427 -8.08 -5.53 5.01
CA GLN A 427 -9.42 -5.92 5.39
C GLN A 427 -10.45 -5.60 4.29
N ASP A 428 -10.37 -4.42 3.65
CA ASP A 428 -11.23 -4.07 2.51
C ASP A 428 -10.98 -5.03 1.33
N GLU A 429 -9.70 -5.27 1.02
CA GLU A 429 -9.30 -6.22 -0.02
C GLU A 429 -9.82 -7.63 0.25
N LEU A 430 -9.74 -8.10 1.50
CA LEU A 430 -10.17 -9.44 1.88
C LEU A 430 -11.68 -9.61 1.71
N HIS A 431 -12.49 -8.61 2.11
CA HIS A 431 -13.93 -8.62 1.85
C HIS A 431 -14.24 -8.78 0.35
N VAL A 432 -13.55 -8.01 -0.50
CA VAL A 432 -13.71 -8.10 -1.96
C VAL A 432 -13.25 -9.46 -2.51
N ALA A 433 -12.11 -9.95 -2.03
CA ALA A 433 -11.53 -11.21 -2.46
C ALA A 433 -12.42 -12.41 -2.11
N VAL A 434 -13.06 -12.39 -0.93
CA VAL A 434 -14.01 -13.42 -0.51
C VAL A 434 -15.32 -13.30 -1.28
N GLY A 435 -15.82 -12.08 -1.46
CA GLY A 435 -17.12 -11.80 -2.07
C GLY A 435 -18.27 -12.02 -1.09
N ASP A 436 -19.49 -12.17 -1.62
CA ASP A 436 -20.69 -12.34 -0.80
C ASP A 436 -20.60 -13.60 0.07
N THR A 437 -20.51 -13.41 1.39
CA THR A 437 -20.47 -14.45 2.40
C THR A 437 -21.31 -14.06 3.61
N ALA A 438 -21.75 -15.06 4.38
CA ALA A 438 -22.38 -14.86 5.69
C ALA A 438 -21.39 -15.11 6.84
N ALA A 439 -20.11 -15.31 6.53
CA ALA A 439 -19.06 -15.46 7.53
C ALA A 439 -18.76 -14.12 8.19
N ASP A 440 -18.49 -14.16 9.49
CA ASP A 440 -18.08 -13.01 10.27
C ASP A 440 -16.58 -12.74 10.04
N PHE A 441 -16.23 -11.46 9.96
CA PHE A 441 -14.87 -10.97 9.78
C PHE A 441 -14.34 -10.45 11.12
N ASN A 442 -13.44 -11.22 11.72
CA ASN A 442 -12.91 -10.96 13.05
C ASN A 442 -11.46 -10.51 13.00
N ALA A 443 -11.01 -9.78 14.03
CA ALA A 443 -9.62 -9.44 14.25
C ALA A 443 -9.11 -10.03 15.57
N ILE A 444 -7.91 -10.59 15.56
CA ILE A 444 -7.28 -11.15 16.75
C ILE A 444 -5.87 -10.58 16.89
N GLY A 445 -5.61 -9.83 17.96
CA GLY A 445 -4.34 -9.16 18.19
C GLY A 445 -3.61 -9.67 19.42
N HIS A 446 -2.39 -10.19 19.24
CA HIS A 446 -1.50 -10.53 20.36
C HIS A 446 -0.57 -9.37 20.70
N SER A 447 -0.47 -9.00 21.97
CA SER A 447 0.48 -7.96 22.42
C SER A 447 0.31 -6.66 21.63
N TRP A 448 1.38 -6.14 21.00
CA TRP A 448 1.30 -4.97 20.11
C TRP A 448 0.36 -5.14 18.91
N GLY A 449 0.07 -6.37 18.46
CA GLY A 449 -0.89 -6.63 17.38
C GLY A 449 -2.29 -6.08 17.65
N LEU A 450 -2.71 -5.97 18.92
CA LEU A 450 -3.96 -5.26 19.26
C LEU A 450 -3.88 -3.77 18.92
N ALA A 451 -2.76 -3.13 19.20
CA ALA A 451 -2.59 -1.70 18.92
C ALA A 451 -2.65 -1.44 17.40
N ALA A 452 -2.13 -2.36 16.60
CA ALA A 452 -2.23 -2.32 15.14
C ALA A 452 -3.68 -2.53 14.64
N ILE A 453 -4.42 -3.50 15.20
CA ILE A 453 -5.84 -3.73 14.86
C ILE A 453 -6.71 -2.55 15.28
N THR A 454 -6.57 -2.03 16.49
CA THR A 454 -7.37 -0.87 16.91
C THR A 454 -6.98 0.39 16.14
N SER A 455 -5.74 0.48 15.65
CA SER A 455 -5.36 1.51 14.66
C SER A 455 -6.02 1.32 13.29
N SER A 456 -6.28 0.08 12.86
CA SER A 456 -7.01 -0.16 11.61
C SER A 456 -8.48 0.27 11.72
N GLU A 457 -9.10 0.12 12.88
CA GLU A 457 -10.44 0.68 13.16
C GLU A 457 -10.45 2.22 13.06
N VAL A 458 -9.39 2.89 13.54
CA VAL A 458 -9.21 4.34 13.34
C VAL A 458 -9.08 4.70 11.85
N ALA A 459 -8.44 3.83 11.07
CA ALA A 459 -8.33 3.96 9.61
C ALA A 459 -9.60 3.54 8.85
N GLY A 460 -10.66 3.11 9.54
CA GLY A 460 -11.96 2.79 8.96
C GLY A 460 -12.23 1.29 8.73
N ALA A 461 -11.36 0.40 9.19
CA ALA A 461 -11.66 -1.03 9.21
C ALA A 461 -12.85 -1.32 10.14
N HIS A 462 -13.65 -2.31 9.79
CA HIS A 462 -14.74 -2.81 10.63
C HIS A 462 -14.60 -4.32 10.79
N TYR A 463 -14.96 -4.79 11.98
CA TYR A 463 -14.91 -6.20 12.38
C TYR A 463 -16.18 -6.56 13.14
N ASP A 464 -16.64 -7.80 13.00
CA ASP A 464 -17.73 -8.35 13.79
C ASP A 464 -17.26 -8.59 15.24
N SER A 465 -16.03 -9.10 15.40
CA SER A 465 -15.36 -9.22 16.70
C SER A 465 -13.90 -8.78 16.68
N VAL A 466 -13.46 -8.15 17.77
CA VAL A 466 -12.04 -7.84 18.05
C VAL A 466 -11.62 -8.56 19.33
N VAL A 467 -10.65 -9.46 19.20
CA VAL A 467 -10.13 -10.27 20.30
C VAL A 467 -8.70 -9.84 20.62
N SER A 468 -8.49 -9.40 21.85
CA SER A 468 -7.19 -9.10 22.41
C SER A 468 -6.62 -10.32 23.14
N LEU A 469 -5.39 -10.70 22.79
CA LEU A 469 -4.57 -11.67 23.52
C LEU A 469 -3.41 -10.92 24.19
N ALA A 470 -3.51 -10.66 25.50
CA ALA A 470 -2.54 -9.83 26.24
C ALA A 470 -2.18 -8.51 25.50
N GLY A 471 -3.19 -7.80 24.98
CA GLY A 471 -2.97 -6.64 24.10
C GLY A 471 -2.30 -5.45 24.79
N ALA A 472 -1.41 -4.76 24.06
CA ALA A 472 -0.61 -3.64 24.57
C ALA A 472 -1.44 -2.40 24.92
N GLY A 473 -2.40 -2.04 24.07
CA GLY A 473 -3.26 -0.89 24.26
C GLY A 473 -3.89 -0.42 22.96
N MET A 474 -4.64 0.68 23.03
CA MET A 474 -5.35 1.28 21.89
C MET A 474 -4.81 2.69 21.61
N PRO A 475 -4.69 3.09 20.33
CA PRO A 475 -4.12 4.38 19.95
C PRO A 475 -5.03 5.55 20.31
N PRO A 476 -4.50 6.79 20.32
CA PRO A 476 -5.34 7.98 20.32
C PRO A 476 -6.33 8.02 19.17
N GLY A 477 -7.57 8.40 19.49
CA GLY A 477 -8.66 8.49 18.52
C GLY A 477 -9.43 7.19 18.31
N TRP A 478 -8.98 6.07 18.90
CA TRP A 478 -9.78 4.85 18.90
C TRP A 478 -11.00 4.99 19.82
N GLU A 479 -12.14 4.54 19.32
CA GLU A 479 -13.38 4.36 20.06
C GLU A 479 -13.98 3.01 19.63
N ALA A 480 -14.63 2.31 20.58
CA ALA A 480 -15.30 1.07 20.28
C ALA A 480 -16.38 1.27 19.20
N SER A 481 -16.34 0.46 18.16
CA SER A 481 -17.27 0.52 17.04
C SER A 481 -18.62 -0.10 17.42
N ALA A 482 -19.70 0.56 17.01
CA ALA A 482 -21.04 0.06 17.27
C ALA A 482 -21.30 -1.22 16.47
N GLY A 483 -21.70 -2.29 17.16
CA GLY A 483 -21.95 -3.60 16.54
C GLY A 483 -20.77 -4.56 16.60
N THR A 484 -19.58 -4.10 16.99
CA THR A 484 -18.39 -4.94 17.18
C THR A 484 -18.32 -5.50 18.59
N ASN A 485 -18.06 -6.80 18.72
CA ASN A 485 -17.84 -7.46 20.00
C ASN A 485 -16.35 -7.39 20.40
N TYR A 486 -16.04 -6.82 21.57
CA TYR A 486 -14.67 -6.73 22.07
C TYR A 486 -14.42 -7.69 23.23
N SER A 487 -13.39 -8.54 23.12
CA SER A 487 -13.00 -9.50 24.17
C SER A 487 -11.51 -9.39 24.47
N HIS A 488 -11.14 -9.52 25.74
CA HIS A 488 -9.73 -9.52 26.16
C HIS A 488 -9.41 -10.74 27.01
N TYR A 489 -8.37 -11.47 26.60
CA TYR A 489 -7.89 -12.66 27.27
C TYR A 489 -6.42 -12.45 27.62
N SER A 490 -6.06 -12.65 28.89
CA SER A 490 -4.67 -12.52 29.33
C SER A 490 -4.36 -13.38 30.54
N TYR A 491 -3.07 -13.58 30.79
CA TYR A 491 -2.56 -13.96 32.10
C TYR A 491 -1.99 -12.71 32.78
N THR A 492 -1.72 -12.77 34.10
CA THR A 492 -0.87 -11.76 34.72
C THR A 492 0.54 -11.91 34.13
N ASP A 493 1.08 -10.88 33.50
CA ASP A 493 2.33 -10.96 32.74
C ASP A 493 3.16 -9.67 32.85
N VAL A 494 4.27 -9.60 32.10
CA VAL A 494 5.16 -8.42 32.10
C VAL A 494 4.44 -7.14 31.65
N LEU A 495 3.54 -7.26 30.68
CA LEU A 495 2.84 -6.15 30.07
C LEU A 495 1.70 -5.69 30.97
N SER A 496 0.91 -6.60 31.54
CA SER A 496 -0.15 -6.25 32.49
C SER A 496 0.43 -5.56 33.73
N MET A 497 1.60 -5.99 34.19
CA MET A 497 2.33 -5.31 35.27
C MET A 497 2.79 -3.90 34.87
N ALA A 498 3.24 -3.69 33.63
CA ALA A 498 3.58 -2.37 33.12
C ALA A 498 2.34 -1.48 32.94
N GLN A 499 1.24 -2.03 32.44
CA GLN A 499 -0.05 -1.34 32.26
C GLN A 499 -0.62 -0.85 33.58
N ALA A 500 -0.48 -1.63 34.67
CA ALA A 500 -0.90 -1.24 36.01
C ALA A 500 -0.19 0.03 36.55
N THR A 501 0.90 0.47 35.92
CA THR A 501 1.57 1.74 36.26
C THR A 501 0.95 2.96 35.56
N GLY A 502 0.05 2.76 34.59
CA GLY A 502 -0.58 3.81 33.79
C GLY A 502 0.31 4.41 32.70
N THR A 503 1.56 3.94 32.53
CA THR A 503 2.50 4.50 31.53
C THR A 503 2.38 3.88 30.15
N VAL A 504 1.68 2.76 30.02
CA VAL A 504 1.49 2.05 28.76
C VAL A 504 0.24 2.62 28.07
N TRP A 505 0.41 3.17 26.86
CA TRP A 505 -0.68 3.74 26.05
C TRP A 505 -1.56 4.80 26.76
N ASP A 506 -0.98 5.53 27.71
CA ASP A 506 -1.69 6.48 28.60
C ASP A 506 -2.89 5.85 29.34
N GLY A 507 -2.81 4.55 29.65
CA GLY A 507 -3.86 3.81 30.35
C GLY A 507 -5.01 3.33 29.46
N ARG A 508 -4.94 3.53 28.14
CA ARG A 508 -5.89 2.94 27.17
C ARG A 508 -5.53 1.50 26.90
N VAL A 509 -5.89 0.62 27.82
CA VAL A 509 -5.54 -0.79 27.80
C VAL A 509 -6.81 -1.63 27.81
N PRO A 510 -6.85 -2.76 27.06
CA PRO A 510 -8.07 -3.56 26.91
C PRO A 510 -8.56 -4.16 28.24
N GLY A 511 -7.66 -4.40 29.20
CA GLY A 511 -8.01 -4.94 30.50
C GLY A 511 -8.91 -4.03 31.35
N ASP A 512 -8.76 -2.71 31.21
CA ASP A 512 -9.45 -1.70 32.02
C ASP A 512 -10.56 -0.97 31.25
N ASP A 513 -10.62 -1.14 29.93
CA ASP A 513 -11.60 -0.47 29.08
C ASP A 513 -12.97 -1.18 29.15
N PRO A 514 -14.07 -0.47 29.44
CA PRO A 514 -15.40 -1.06 29.59
C PRO A 514 -15.98 -1.65 28.30
N ALA A 515 -15.41 -1.34 27.12
CA ALA A 515 -15.83 -1.96 25.87
C ALA A 515 -15.46 -3.45 25.80
N PHE A 516 -14.36 -3.87 26.45
CA PHE A 516 -13.85 -5.23 26.39
C PHE A 516 -14.45 -6.14 27.47
N GLU A 517 -14.97 -7.32 27.09
CA GLU A 517 -15.20 -8.42 28.03
C GLU A 517 -13.85 -9.03 28.42
N SER A 518 -13.28 -8.57 29.53
CA SER A 518 -11.96 -8.98 30.01
C SER A 518 -11.98 -10.23 30.89
N ARG A 519 -11.07 -11.19 30.60
CA ARG A 519 -10.81 -12.38 31.43
C ARG A 519 -9.32 -12.56 31.64
N ILE A 520 -8.92 -12.54 32.91
CA ILE A 520 -7.55 -12.80 33.35
C ILE A 520 -7.48 -14.19 33.97
N TYR A 521 -6.61 -15.05 33.46
CA TYR A 521 -6.42 -16.40 33.96
C TYR A 521 -5.32 -16.44 35.02
N GLU A 522 -5.64 -16.99 36.20
CA GLU A 522 -4.67 -17.15 37.29
C GLU A 522 -3.72 -18.32 37.02
N ARG A 523 -2.46 -18.18 37.43
CA ARG A 523 -1.45 -19.25 37.41
C ARG A 523 -0.65 -19.34 38.70
N GLU A 524 0.01 -20.48 38.87
CA GLU A 524 1.00 -20.66 39.92
C GLU A 524 2.16 -19.67 39.73
N GLY A 525 2.42 -18.87 40.76
CA GLY A 525 3.42 -17.80 40.75
C GLY A 525 2.83 -16.41 40.65
N ASP A 526 1.50 -16.29 40.52
CA ASP A 526 0.80 -15.01 40.62
C ASP A 526 0.66 -14.57 42.08
N PHE A 527 0.83 -13.27 42.34
CA PHE A 527 0.77 -12.66 43.66
C PHE A 527 0.32 -11.19 43.56
N THR A 528 -0.09 -10.61 44.69
CA THR A 528 -0.43 -9.19 44.78
C THR A 528 0.75 -8.40 45.32
N LEU A 529 1.24 -7.44 44.53
CA LEU A 529 2.22 -6.46 44.96
C LEU A 529 1.50 -5.27 45.60
N VAL A 530 1.76 -5.03 46.89
CA VAL A 530 1.20 -3.90 47.62
C VAL A 530 2.20 -2.74 47.57
N VAL A 531 1.91 -1.73 46.74
CA VAL A 531 2.73 -0.52 46.61
C VAL A 531 2.28 0.51 47.65
N GLN A 532 3.09 0.70 48.68
CA GLN A 532 2.88 1.72 49.70
C GLN A 532 3.20 3.11 49.11
N PRO A 533 2.37 4.14 49.33
CA PRO A 533 2.72 5.50 48.94
C PRO A 533 4.00 5.93 49.66
N TYR A 534 5.00 6.39 48.90
CA TYR A 534 6.31 6.80 49.43
C TYR A 534 6.15 7.99 50.38
N VAL A 535 6.33 7.75 51.68
CA VAL A 535 6.41 8.82 52.69
C VAL A 535 7.87 9.21 52.82
N SER A 536 8.27 10.37 52.27
CA SER A 536 9.66 10.85 52.36
C SER A 536 10.13 10.90 53.82
N PRO A 537 11.26 10.26 54.18
CA PRO A 537 11.79 10.28 55.54
C PRO A 537 12.43 11.65 55.81
N GLY A 538 11.62 12.64 56.21
CA GLY A 538 12.10 13.97 56.59
C GLY A 538 11.12 15.13 56.39
N GLY A 539 9.97 14.91 55.76
CA GLY A 539 8.95 15.95 55.55
C GLY A 539 7.97 16.04 56.74
N VAL A 540 7.75 17.26 57.24
CA VAL A 540 6.80 17.59 58.31
C VAL A 540 5.45 16.90 58.05
N SER A 541 4.98 16.16 59.05
CA SER A 541 3.70 15.43 59.05
C SER A 541 2.53 16.41 58.90
N MET A 542 2.09 16.63 57.67
CA MET A 542 0.72 17.04 57.40
C MET A 542 -0.12 15.75 57.29
N PRO A 543 -1.31 15.68 57.91
CA PRO A 543 -2.18 14.52 57.77
C PRO A 543 -2.81 14.56 56.37
N VAL A 544 -2.04 14.12 55.37
CA VAL A 544 -2.63 13.69 54.11
C VAL A 544 -3.34 12.38 54.43
N PRO A 545 -4.64 12.21 54.11
CA PRO A 545 -5.26 10.90 54.25
C PRO A 545 -4.41 9.92 53.46
N ALA A 546 -3.89 8.90 54.14
CA ALA A 546 -3.08 7.88 53.51
C ALA A 546 -3.87 7.33 52.33
N ALA A 547 -3.40 7.60 51.11
CA ALA A 547 -3.96 6.94 49.94
C ALA A 547 -3.90 5.44 50.24
N PRO A 548 -5.00 4.68 50.03
CA PRO A 548 -4.94 3.24 50.22
C PRO A 548 -3.79 2.69 49.37
N PRO A 549 -3.03 1.71 49.89
CA PRO A 549 -1.94 1.12 49.13
C PRO A 549 -2.48 0.59 47.80
N ALA A 550 -1.77 0.85 46.72
CA ALA A 550 -2.14 0.33 45.41
C ALA A 550 -1.81 -1.15 45.36
N GLU A 551 -2.79 -1.98 45.04
CA GLU A 551 -2.62 -3.41 44.81
C GLU A 551 -2.42 -3.65 43.32
N ILE A 552 -1.29 -4.23 42.95
CA ILE A 552 -0.94 -4.57 41.57
C ILE A 552 -0.84 -6.08 41.46
N SER A 553 -1.60 -6.68 40.54
CA SER A 553 -1.42 -8.09 40.18
C SER A 553 -0.06 -8.28 39.52
N ALA A 554 0.74 -9.21 40.03
CA ALA A 554 2.10 -9.48 39.58
C ALA A 554 2.36 -10.98 39.45
N THR A 555 3.38 -11.34 38.67
CA THR A 555 3.80 -12.74 38.51
C THR A 555 5.32 -12.85 38.46
N ILE A 556 5.84 -14.02 38.82
CA ILE A 556 7.25 -14.36 38.57
C ILE A 556 7.48 -14.91 37.16
N ARG A 557 6.40 -15.25 36.43
CA ARG A 557 6.42 -15.84 35.07
C ARG A 557 6.19 -14.81 33.97
N LEU A 558 6.94 -13.73 34.02
CA LEU A 558 6.74 -12.49 33.24
C LEU A 558 6.53 -12.72 31.73
N LEU A 559 7.55 -13.21 31.02
CA LEU A 559 7.51 -13.43 29.57
C LEU A 559 6.82 -14.74 29.19
N GLU A 560 6.89 -15.74 30.07
CA GLU A 560 6.23 -17.03 29.86
C GLU A 560 4.72 -16.85 29.75
N ASN A 561 4.11 -16.12 30.69
CA ASN A 561 2.67 -15.86 30.68
C ASN A 561 2.26 -14.98 29.49
N HIS A 562 3.08 -13.99 29.14
CA HIS A 562 2.80 -13.09 28.01
C HIS A 562 2.74 -13.82 26.67
N ASN A 563 3.62 -14.79 26.48
CA ASN A 563 3.65 -15.59 25.26
C ASN A 563 2.62 -16.72 25.31
N LEU A 564 2.38 -17.33 26.48
CA LEU A 564 1.48 -18.48 26.65
C LEU A 564 0.10 -18.25 26.03
N ILE A 565 -0.47 -17.05 26.21
CA ILE A 565 -1.82 -16.71 25.72
C ILE A 565 -1.98 -16.90 24.20
N ALA A 566 -0.89 -16.80 23.45
CA ALA A 566 -0.83 -16.93 21.99
C ALA A 566 -0.25 -18.27 21.52
N THR A 567 -0.30 -19.31 22.35
CA THR A 567 0.19 -20.66 22.02
C THR A 567 -0.93 -21.70 22.05
N SER A 568 -0.71 -22.86 21.43
CA SER A 568 -1.66 -23.99 21.42
C SER A 568 -1.35 -25.07 22.46
N VAL A 569 -0.45 -24.79 23.41
CA VAL A 569 -0.04 -25.76 24.44
C VAL A 569 -1.16 -26.06 25.44
N ASP A 570 -1.08 -27.23 26.09
CA ASP A 570 -2.10 -27.74 27.01
C ASP A 570 -2.43 -26.74 28.13
N GLU A 571 -1.44 -26.02 28.67
CA GLU A 571 -1.65 -25.02 29.71
C GLU A 571 -2.54 -23.84 29.27
N ASN A 572 -2.66 -23.58 27.96
CA ASN A 572 -3.45 -22.49 27.39
C ASN A 572 -4.86 -22.92 26.96
N LEU A 573 -5.21 -24.21 27.01
CA LEU A 573 -6.47 -24.73 26.47
C LEU A 573 -7.72 -24.05 27.05
N ARG A 574 -7.69 -23.61 28.32
CA ARG A 574 -8.81 -22.88 28.91
C ARG A 574 -9.05 -21.55 28.18
N ALA A 575 -7.99 -20.79 27.91
CA ALA A 575 -8.10 -19.52 27.22
C ALA A 575 -8.50 -19.71 25.75
N LEU A 576 -7.95 -20.72 25.07
CA LEU A 576 -8.30 -21.05 23.69
C LEU A 576 -9.78 -21.46 23.53
N ASN A 577 -10.32 -22.23 24.47
CA ASN A 577 -11.75 -22.58 24.48
C ASN A 577 -12.65 -21.36 24.72
N ASP A 578 -12.20 -20.40 25.52
CA ASP A 578 -12.91 -19.13 25.71
C ASP A 578 -12.84 -18.28 24.43
N LEU A 579 -11.67 -18.22 23.79
CA LEU A 579 -11.47 -17.54 22.52
C LEU A 579 -12.34 -18.11 21.40
N LEU A 580 -12.39 -19.44 21.22
CA LEU A 580 -13.25 -20.08 20.21
C LEU A 580 -14.73 -19.76 20.43
N ARG A 581 -15.15 -19.63 21.68
CA ARG A 581 -16.51 -19.19 22.01
C ARG A 581 -16.72 -17.70 21.79
N GLY A 582 -15.66 -16.89 21.89
CA GLY A 582 -15.69 -15.46 21.64
C GLY A 582 -15.81 -15.14 20.15
N VAL A 583 -15.07 -15.84 19.29
CA VAL A 583 -15.11 -15.60 17.84
C VAL A 583 -16.42 -16.06 17.19
N ARG A 584 -17.10 -17.07 17.75
CA ARG A 584 -18.38 -17.61 17.23
C ARG A 584 -19.65 -16.85 17.70
N ARG A 585 -19.51 -15.68 18.30
CA ARG A 585 -20.64 -14.95 18.94
C ARG A 585 -21.12 -13.82 18.07
#